data_AF-A0A2G1Z3E5-F1
#
_entry.id   AF-A0A2G1Z3E5-F1
#
_cell.length_a   1.000
_cell.length_b   1.000
_cell.length_c   1.000
_cell.angle_alpha   90.00
_cell.angle_beta   90.00
_cell.angle_gamma   90.00
#
_symmetry.space_group_name_H-M   'P 1'
#
loop_
_entity.id
_entity.type
_entity.pdbx_description
1 polymer ?
#
loop_
_entity_poly.entity_id
_entity_poly.type
_entity_poly.pdbx_seq_one_letter_code
_entity_poly.pdbx_strand_id
1 'polypeptide(L)'
;MGLDITEFAETLQEAISYNQLERYFTVTGEGLPTATSHYDIQPDINAIKADIASAGGLKLSHAQRRMLVVLVALWEGRIADEVFADGIGSLPKIVQSMDKNNRALFADLIVTFPGWGSI
;
A
#
# COMPACT_ATOMS: atom_id res chain seq x y z
N MET A 1 -2.44 -24.33 5.98
CA MET A 1 -1.37 -23.66 5.22
C MET A 1 -1.12 -22.36 5.97
N GLY A 2 -0.08 -22.30 6.79
CA GLY A 2 0.21 -21.07 7.54
C GLY A 2 0.70 -20.02 6.55
N LEU A 3 0.03 -18.89 6.46
CA LEU A 3 0.51 -17.76 5.67
C LEU A 3 1.81 -17.27 6.31
N ASP A 4 2.88 -17.25 5.52
CA ASP A 4 4.19 -16.79 5.99
C ASP A 4 4.17 -15.26 6.08
N ILE A 5 4.36 -14.71 7.28
CA ILE A 5 4.44 -13.27 7.52
C ILE A 5 5.53 -12.63 6.65
N THR A 6 6.56 -13.41 6.31
CA THR A 6 7.66 -13.02 5.43
C THR A 6 7.19 -12.84 3.98
N GLU A 7 6.37 -13.76 3.46
CA GLU A 7 5.85 -13.71 2.08
C GLU A 7 4.99 -12.45 1.85
N PHE A 8 4.16 -12.09 2.83
CA PHE A 8 3.40 -10.82 2.77
C PHE A 8 4.32 -9.60 2.82
N ALA A 9 5.35 -9.61 3.68
CA ALA A 9 6.30 -8.51 3.77
C ALA A 9 7.10 -8.33 2.47
N GLU A 10 7.51 -9.42 1.82
CA GLU A 10 8.18 -9.40 0.51
C GLU A 10 7.26 -8.83 -0.58
N THR A 11 6.03 -9.31 -0.66
CA THR A 11 5.03 -8.81 -1.63
C THR A 11 4.74 -7.33 -1.43
N LEU A 12 4.68 -6.88 -0.18
CA LEU A 12 4.51 -5.47 0.18
C LEU A 12 5.72 -4.62 -0.26
N GLN A 13 6.94 -5.09 -0.01
CA GLN A 13 8.16 -4.41 -0.46
C GLN A 13 8.20 -4.29 -1.98
N GLU A 14 7.80 -5.34 -2.70
CA GLU A 14 7.72 -5.33 -4.16
C GLU A 14 6.69 -4.29 -4.65
N ALA A 15 5.49 -4.28 -4.07
CA ALA A 15 4.44 -3.34 -4.45
C ALA A 15 4.85 -1.88 -4.25
N ILE A 16 5.54 -1.57 -3.15
CA ILE A 16 6.07 -0.24 -2.85
C ILE A 16 7.18 0.14 -3.84
N SER A 17 8.16 -0.76 -4.04
CA SER A 17 9.33 -0.48 -4.88
C SER A 17 8.95 -0.36 -6.36
N TYR A 18 8.09 -1.25 -6.86
CA TYR A 18 7.60 -1.22 -8.24
C TYR A 18 6.89 0.09 -8.57
N ASN A 19 6.11 0.61 -7.60
CA ASN A 19 5.38 1.86 -7.77
C ASN A 19 6.15 3.11 -7.33
N GLN A 20 7.40 2.99 -6.88
CA GLN A 20 8.24 4.11 -6.40
C GLN A 20 7.55 4.90 -5.27
N LEU A 21 6.99 4.18 -4.30
CA LEU A 21 6.20 4.76 -3.22
C LEU A 21 6.96 4.90 -1.90
N GLU A 22 8.27 4.61 -1.86
CA GLU A 22 9.09 4.50 -0.64
C GLU A 22 8.96 5.72 0.26
N ARG A 23 8.86 6.92 -0.33
CA ARG A 23 8.73 8.19 0.42
C ARG A 23 7.44 8.30 1.26
N TYR A 24 6.44 7.46 0.97
CA TYR A 24 5.15 7.45 1.66
C TYR A 24 5.05 6.35 2.71
N PHE A 25 6.15 5.65 2.99
CA PHE A 25 6.19 4.61 4.01
C PHE A 25 7.36 4.85 4.96
N THR A 26 7.08 4.77 6.26
CA THR A 26 8.10 4.64 7.30
C THR A 26 8.47 3.18 7.47
N VAL A 27 9.76 2.89 7.56
CA VAL A 27 10.26 1.54 7.79
C VAL A 27 11.12 1.53 9.05
N THR A 28 10.87 0.56 9.94
CA THR A 28 11.71 0.32 11.12
C THR A 28 13.01 -0.35 10.69
N GLY A 29 14.16 0.14 11.16
CA GLY A 29 15.47 -0.41 10.81
C GLY A 29 16.20 0.39 9.72
N GLU A 30 16.89 -0.31 8.81
CA GLU A 30 17.78 0.30 7.81
C GLU A 30 17.08 0.60 6.46
N GLY A 31 15.76 0.45 6.41
CA GLY A 31 14.94 0.76 5.25
C GLY A 31 14.19 -0.45 4.68
N LEU A 32 13.46 -0.21 3.60
CA LEU A 32 12.51 -1.17 3.01
C LEU A 32 13.09 -2.58 2.77
N PRO A 33 14.30 -2.76 2.19
CA PRO A 33 14.86 -4.09 1.93
C PRO A 33 15.20 -4.92 3.18
N THR A 34 15.21 -4.30 4.35
CA THR A 34 15.54 -4.95 5.63
C THR A 34 14.31 -5.29 6.46
N ALA A 35 13.12 -4.86 6.03
CA ALA A 35 11.87 -5.19 6.69
C ALA A 35 11.61 -6.70 6.58
N THR A 36 11.41 -7.36 7.72
CA THR A 36 11.12 -8.81 7.76
C THR A 36 9.66 -9.07 8.11
N SER A 37 8.96 -8.06 8.61
CA SER A 37 7.55 -8.09 8.93
C SER A 37 6.82 -6.90 8.31
N HIS A 38 5.55 -7.10 7.96
CA HIS A 38 4.67 -6.00 7.59
C HIS A 38 4.41 -5.01 8.75
N TYR A 39 4.66 -5.40 10.00
CA TYR A 39 4.64 -4.47 11.14
C TYR A 39 5.81 -3.48 11.10
N ASP A 40 6.89 -3.81 10.38
CA ASP A 40 8.05 -2.93 10.23
C ASP A 40 7.78 -1.79 9.24
N ILE A 41 6.74 -1.92 8.41
CA ILE A 41 6.38 -0.98 7.34
C ILE A 41 5.04 -0.34 7.68
N GLN A 42 4.98 1.00 7.71
CA GLN A 42 3.74 1.74 7.95
C GLN A 42 3.60 2.92 6.99
N PRO A 43 2.39 3.26 6.53
CA PRO A 43 2.20 4.45 5.72
C PRO A 43 2.52 5.75 6.49
N ASP A 44 3.31 6.65 5.90
CA ASP A 44 3.53 8.00 6.42
C ASP A 44 2.38 8.92 5.97
N ILE A 45 1.33 8.96 6.78
CA ILE A 45 0.14 9.78 6.51
C ILE A 45 0.48 11.27 6.45
N ASN A 46 1.47 11.73 7.23
CA ASN A 46 1.85 13.14 7.25
C ASN A 46 2.56 13.53 5.96
N ALA A 47 3.49 12.71 5.47
CA ALA A 47 4.14 12.92 4.18
C ALA A 47 3.12 12.93 3.02
N ILE A 48 2.18 11.98 3.01
CA ILE A 48 1.11 11.92 2.00
C ILE A 48 0.27 13.21 2.02
N LYS A 49 -0.19 13.64 3.20
CA LYS A 49 -1.00 14.88 3.34
C LYS A 49 -0.22 16.12 2.92
N ALA A 50 1.06 16.20 3.28
CA ALA A 50 1.93 17.32 2.90
C ALA A 50 2.08 17.42 1.37
N ASP A 51 2.27 16.28 0.69
CA ASP A 51 2.37 16.24 -0.76
C ASP A 51 1.05 16.59 -1.46
N ILE A 52 -0.08 16.08 -0.96
CA ILE A 52 -1.42 16.45 -1.46
C ILE A 52 -1.65 17.96 -1.36
N ALA A 53 -1.28 18.56 -0.22
CA ALA A 53 -1.43 19.99 0.02
C ALA A 53 -0.40 20.86 -0.73
N SER A 54 0.65 20.26 -1.29
CA SER A 54 1.66 20.98 -2.05
C SER A 54 1.10 21.51 -3.38
N ALA A 55 1.69 22.58 -3.91
CA ALA A 55 1.25 23.18 -5.18
C ALA A 55 1.26 22.21 -6.38
N GLY A 56 2.00 21.10 -6.29
CA GLY A 56 2.04 20.05 -7.31
C GLY A 56 1.18 18.82 -7.02
N GLY A 57 0.55 18.75 -5.84
CA GLY A 57 -0.16 17.56 -5.36
C GLY A 57 0.72 16.31 -5.28
N LEU A 58 0.07 15.14 -5.20
CA LEU A 58 0.74 13.85 -5.36
C LEU A 58 1.29 13.72 -6.78
N LYS A 59 2.61 13.83 -6.93
CA LYS A 59 3.33 13.62 -8.20
C LYS A 59 3.45 12.13 -8.54
N LEU A 60 2.30 11.45 -8.63
CA LEU A 60 2.18 10.04 -8.95
C LEU A 60 1.36 9.88 -10.22
N SER A 61 1.70 8.88 -11.04
CA SER A 61 0.82 8.43 -12.11
C SER A 61 -0.49 7.90 -11.53
N HIS A 62 -1.53 7.82 -12.37
CA HIS A 62 -2.82 7.26 -11.94
C HIS A 62 -2.66 5.85 -11.34
N ALA A 63 -1.83 5.00 -11.95
CA ALA A 63 -1.57 3.65 -11.46
C ALA A 63 -0.89 3.64 -10.08
N GLN A 64 0.17 4.43 -9.89
CA GLN A 64 0.87 4.55 -8.62
C GLN A 64 -0.04 5.09 -7.51
N ARG A 65 -0.87 6.09 -7.83
CA ARG A 65 -1.84 6.65 -6.87
C ARG A 65 -2.84 5.59 -6.43
N ARG A 66 -3.34 4.76 -7.35
CA ARG A 66 -4.27 3.66 -7.02
C ARG A 66 -3.64 2.62 -6.13
N MET A 67 -2.39 2.23 -6.39
CA MET A 67 -1.66 1.33 -5.50
C MET A 67 -1.46 1.97 -4.12
N LEU A 68 -1.06 3.24 -4.05
CA LEU A 68 -0.89 3.93 -2.77
C LEU A 68 -2.18 3.93 -1.93
N VAL A 69 -3.34 4.21 -2.54
CA VAL A 69 -4.64 4.16 -1.83
C VAL A 69 -4.89 2.76 -1.26
N VAL A 70 -4.67 1.73 -2.06
CA VAL A 70 -4.87 0.33 -1.63
C VAL A 70 -3.94 -0.01 -0.48
N LEU A 71 -2.66 0.31 -0.59
CA LEU A 71 -1.69 0.03 0.46
C LEU A 71 -2.05 0.76 1.74
N VAL A 72 -2.41 2.06 1.70
CA VAL A 72 -2.83 2.78 2.92
C VAL A 72 -4.09 2.16 3.54
N ALA A 73 -5.05 1.72 2.72
CA ALA A 73 -6.28 1.10 3.19
C ALA A 73 -6.06 -0.24 3.91
N LEU A 74 -4.97 -0.96 3.63
CA LEU A 74 -4.62 -2.20 4.33
C LEU A 74 -4.28 -1.98 5.82
N TRP A 75 -3.72 -0.81 6.18
CA TRP A 75 -3.45 -0.46 7.58
C TRP A 75 -4.62 0.30 8.19
N GLU A 76 -5.06 1.36 7.52
CA GLU A 76 -6.03 2.30 8.06
C GLU A 76 -7.05 2.73 7.00
N GLY A 77 -8.01 1.85 6.72
CA GLY A 77 -9.10 2.10 5.78
C GLY A 77 -9.79 3.46 5.97
N ARG A 78 -10.11 3.83 7.21
CA ARG A 78 -10.72 5.14 7.50
C ARG A 78 -9.81 6.32 7.12
N ILE A 79 -8.50 6.20 7.34
CA ILE A 79 -7.56 7.24 6.95
C ILE A 79 -7.43 7.31 5.42
N ALA A 80 -7.42 6.16 4.73
CA ALA A 80 -7.42 6.15 3.27
C ALA A 80 -8.63 6.93 2.70
N ASP A 81 -9.82 6.69 3.27
CA ASP A 81 -11.04 7.42 2.93
C ASP A 81 -10.88 8.94 3.17
N GLU A 82 -10.37 9.34 4.34
CA GLU A 82 -10.17 10.75 4.72
C GLU A 82 -9.13 11.46 3.84
N VAL A 83 -8.03 10.78 3.50
CA VAL A 83 -6.89 11.37 2.79
C VAL A 83 -7.14 11.46 1.30
N PHE A 84 -7.72 10.42 0.70
CA PHE A 84 -7.84 10.32 -0.75
C PHE A 84 -9.25 10.62 -1.26
N ALA A 85 -10.25 10.75 -0.37
CA ALA A 85 -11.68 10.82 -0.71
C ALA A 85 -12.15 9.63 -1.58
N ASP A 86 -11.36 8.56 -1.61
CA ASP A 86 -11.58 7.32 -2.33
C ASP A 86 -11.59 6.23 -1.27
N GLY A 87 -12.80 5.81 -0.88
CA GLY A 87 -12.93 4.94 0.28
C GLY A 87 -12.71 3.44 0.00
N ILE A 88 -12.76 2.61 1.03
CA ILE A 88 -12.84 1.13 0.88
C ILE A 88 -13.96 0.75 -0.12
N GLY A 89 -15.08 1.48 -0.14
CA GLY A 89 -16.18 1.27 -1.09
C GLY A 89 -15.83 1.51 -2.56
N SER A 90 -14.71 2.19 -2.86
CA SER A 90 -14.19 2.36 -4.23
C SER A 90 -13.14 1.33 -4.62
N LEU A 91 -12.74 0.40 -3.73
CA LEU A 91 -11.79 -0.67 -4.04
C LEU A 91 -12.14 -1.43 -5.34
N PRO A 92 -13.40 -1.84 -5.61
CA PRO A 92 -13.72 -2.50 -6.88
C PRO A 92 -13.41 -1.65 -8.10
N LYS A 93 -13.66 -0.34 -8.03
CA LYS A 93 -13.36 0.62 -9.12
C LYS A 93 -11.86 0.83 -9.26
N ILE A 94 -11.16 0.91 -8.13
CA ILE A 94 -9.70 1.03 -8.07
C ILE A 94 -9.06 -0.16 -8.77
N VAL A 95 -9.44 -1.39 -8.38
CA VAL A 95 -8.94 -2.63 -8.97
C VAL A 95 -9.25 -2.74 -10.46
N GLN A 96 -10.45 -2.36 -10.89
CA GLN A 96 -10.80 -2.36 -12.32
C GLN A 96 -9.93 -1.40 -13.14
N SER A 97 -9.51 -0.28 -12.54
CA SER A 97 -8.70 0.75 -13.19
C SER A 97 -7.19 0.48 -13.17
N MET A 98 -6.73 -0.54 -12.44
CA MET A 98 -5.32 -0.92 -12.37
C MET A 98 -4.86 -1.62 -13.65
N ASP A 99 -3.59 -1.42 -14.00
CA ASP A 99 -2.93 -2.21 -15.03
C ASP A 99 -2.73 -3.68 -14.59
N LYS A 100 -2.24 -4.52 -15.52
CA LYS A 100 -2.06 -5.96 -15.27
C LYS A 100 -1.11 -6.24 -14.08
N ASN A 101 -0.03 -5.48 -13.95
CA ASN A 101 1.00 -5.75 -12.94
C ASN A 101 0.50 -5.33 -11.56
N ASN A 102 -0.11 -4.14 -11.45
CA ASN A 102 -0.70 -3.70 -10.19
C ASN A 102 -1.86 -4.60 -9.74
N ARG A 103 -2.64 -5.18 -10.65
CA ARG A 103 -3.65 -6.19 -10.30
C ARG A 103 -3.04 -7.49 -9.79
N ALA A 104 -1.91 -7.94 -10.36
CA ALA A 104 -1.21 -9.13 -9.90
C ALA A 104 -0.66 -8.91 -8.49
N LEU A 105 0.09 -7.82 -8.28
CA LEU A 105 0.61 -7.43 -6.97
C LEU A 105 -0.49 -7.29 -5.92
N PHE A 106 -1.62 -6.66 -6.27
CA PHE A 106 -2.75 -6.58 -5.36
C PHE A 106 -3.38 -7.95 -5.03
N ALA A 107 -3.50 -8.84 -6.02
CA ALA A 107 -4.00 -10.19 -5.77
C ALA A 107 -3.07 -10.96 -4.83
N ASP A 108 -1.75 -10.86 -5.03
CA ASP A 108 -0.75 -11.49 -4.19
C ASP A 108 -0.79 -10.93 -2.76
N LEU A 109 -0.94 -9.60 -2.61
CA LEU A 109 -1.13 -8.95 -1.30
C LEU A 109 -2.38 -9.47 -0.57
N ILE A 110 -3.50 -9.65 -1.27
CA ILE A 110 -4.74 -10.15 -0.66
C ILE A 110 -4.59 -11.62 -0.24
N VAL A 111 -3.97 -12.45 -1.07
CA VAL A 111 -3.77 -13.89 -0.77
C VAL A 111 -2.80 -14.07 0.40
N THR A 112 -1.77 -13.24 0.48
CA THR A 112 -0.74 -13.33 1.52
C THR A 112 -1.10 -12.55 2.79
N PHE A 113 -2.18 -11.75 2.79
CA PHE A 113 -2.55 -10.91 3.93
C PHE A 113 -2.80 -11.74 5.21
N PRO A 114 -2.02 -11.51 6.29
CA PRO A 114 -2.01 -12.38 7.48
C PRO A 114 -3.34 -12.36 8.27
N GLY A 115 -4.20 -11.36 8.03
CA GLY A 115 -5.50 -11.23 8.70
C GLY A 115 -6.63 -12.09 8.15
N TRP A 116 -6.48 -12.83 7.04
CA TRP A 116 -7.52 -13.75 6.54
C TRP A 116 -7.43 -15.16 7.17
N GLY A 117 -6.25 -15.56 7.65
CA GLY A 117 -5.96 -16.93 8.12
C GLY A 117 -5.95 -17.13 9.63
N SER A 118 -6.37 -16.13 10.42
CA SER A 118 -6.40 -16.17 11.88
C SER A 118 -7.83 -16.22 12.46
N ILE A 119 -8.64 -17.13 11.93
CA ILE A 119 -9.87 -17.61 12.58
C ILE A 119 -9.67 -19.06 13.01
#